data_AF-A0A8J7LST0-F1
#
_entry.id   AF-A0A8J7LST0-F1
#
_cell.length_a   1.000
_cell.length_b   1.000
_cell.length_c   1.000
_cell.angle_alpha   90.00
_cell.angle_beta   90.00
_cell.angle_gamma   90.00
#
_symmetry.space_group_name_H-M   'P 1'
#
loop_
_entity.id
_entity.type
_entity.pdbx_description
1 polymer ?
#
loop_
_entity_poly.entity_id
_entity_poly.type
_entity_poly.pdbx_seq_one_letter_code
_entity_poly.pdbx_strand_id
1 'polypeptide(L)'
;MKKDKTNYLFVYGTLLKGFNNEMSHFLAEHSQFVEKGFFNGELYEVAGYPGAILSEKPTDKVYGSVYKVLDADLVFKALDTYEGIDVNAPELDLYKRLKVKAYMDSGLSLQTWVYIYNRPITSLQKISSGSYL
;
A
#
# COMPACT_ATOMS: atom_id res chain seq x y z
N MET A 1 17.41 -11.16 -18.05
CA MET A 1 16.16 -10.45 -17.72
C MET A 1 16.38 -9.56 -16.51
N LYS A 2 16.48 -8.23 -16.69
CA LYS A 2 16.48 -7.30 -15.56
C LYS A 2 15.06 -7.29 -15.00
N LYS A 3 14.84 -7.90 -13.82
CA LYS A 3 13.59 -7.66 -13.07
C LYS A 3 13.55 -6.14 -12.84
N ASP A 4 12.50 -5.47 -13.29
CA ASP A 4 12.24 -4.08 -12.91
C ASP A 4 12.11 -4.02 -11.39
N LYS A 5 13.22 -3.76 -10.70
CA LYS A 5 13.28 -3.46 -9.27
C LYS A 5 12.77 -2.03 -9.12
N THR A 6 11.45 -1.89 -8.93
CA THR A 6 10.92 -0.63 -8.43
C THR A 6 11.17 -0.59 -6.92
N ASN A 7 11.82 0.47 -6.46
CA ASN A 7 12.06 0.75 -5.04
C ASN A 7 11.05 1.76 -4.51
N TYR A 8 9.87 1.82 -5.12
CA TYR A 8 8.80 2.72 -4.68
C TYR A 8 7.68 1.92 -4.03
N LEU A 9 7.20 2.41 -2.90
CA LEU A 9 6.11 1.86 -2.11
C LEU A 9 5.01 2.91 -2.00
N PHE A 10 3.78 2.54 -2.35
CA PHE A 10 2.59 3.34 -2.11
C PHE A 10 1.96 2.90 -0.79
N VAL A 11 1.67 3.87 0.08
CA VAL A 11 1.09 3.64 1.40
C VAL A 11 -0.21 4.43 1.54
N TYR A 12 -1.28 3.77 1.97
CA TYR A 12 -2.63 4.35 2.11
C TYR A 12 -3.27 4.18 3.50
N GLY A 13 -2.58 3.53 4.43
CA GLY A 13 -3.16 3.08 5.69
C GLY A 13 -2.27 3.24 6.92
N THR A 14 -2.29 2.28 7.82
CA THR A 14 -1.60 2.30 9.13
C THR A 14 -0.07 2.42 9.05
N LEU A 15 0.52 2.15 7.89
CA LEU A 15 1.93 2.38 7.60
C LEU A 15 2.26 3.88 7.33
N LEU A 16 1.25 4.75 7.23
CA LEU A 16 1.46 6.19 7.12
C LEU A 16 2.04 6.74 8.43
N LYS A 17 2.98 7.69 8.33
CA LYS A 17 3.65 8.34 9.49
C LYS A 17 2.68 8.87 10.56
N GLY A 18 1.43 9.17 10.20
CA GLY A 18 0.42 9.70 11.13
C GLY A 18 -0.04 8.71 12.21
N PHE A 19 0.18 7.41 12.04
CA PHE A 19 -0.26 6.39 13.00
C PHE A 19 0.74 6.13 14.13
N ASN A 20 1.96 6.69 14.06
CA ASN A 20 2.97 6.69 15.12
C ASN A 20 3.21 5.30 15.76
N ASN A 21 3.20 4.26 14.93
CA ASN A 21 3.51 2.88 15.32
C ASN A 21 4.96 2.50 14.91
N GLU A 22 5.50 1.43 15.49
CA GLU A 22 6.89 0.99 15.26
C GLU A 22 7.21 0.82 13.77
N MET A 23 6.29 0.25 12.98
CA MET A 23 6.51 0.03 11.55
C MET A 23 6.49 1.34 10.73
N SER A 24 5.68 2.32 11.13
CA SER A 24 5.67 3.65 10.52
C SER A 24 6.98 4.41 10.78
N HIS A 25 7.59 4.22 11.95
CA HIS A 25 8.93 4.75 12.26
C HIS A 25 10.02 4.04 11.47
N PHE A 26 9.99 2.70 11.44
CA PHE A 26 10.91 1.92 10.60
C PHE A 26 10.86 2.36 9.14
N LEU A 27 9.65 2.47 8.56
CA LEU A 27 9.51 2.93 7.18
C LEU A 27 10.01 4.37 7.02
N ALA A 28 9.78 5.25 8.00
CA ALA A 28 10.26 6.62 7.97
C ALA A 28 11.79 6.74 7.93
N GLU A 29 12.50 5.85 8.63
CA GLU A 29 13.98 5.81 8.68
C GLU A 29 14.58 5.16 7.44
N HIS A 30 13.88 4.18 6.85
CA HIS A 30 14.37 3.40 5.70
C HIS A 30 13.77 3.83 4.36
N SER A 31 13.05 4.95 4.31
CA SER A 31 12.48 5.48 3.07
C SER A 31 12.46 7.00 3.02
N GLN A 32 12.32 7.53 1.81
CA GLN A 32 12.16 8.96 1.54
C GLN A 32 10.76 9.21 0.99
N PHE A 33 10.03 10.15 1.58
CA PHE A 33 8.78 10.63 0.99
C PHE A 33 9.05 11.21 -0.40
N VAL A 34 8.25 10.80 -1.38
CA VAL A 34 8.32 11.29 -2.76
C VAL A 34 7.20 12.29 -3.00
N GLU A 35 5.96 11.82 -2.98
CA GLU A 35 4.79 12.66 -3.26
C GLU A 35 3.50 12.00 -2.77
N LYS A 36 2.44 12.81 -2.59
CA LYS A 36 1.07 12.31 -2.43
C LYS A 36 0.48 11.94 -3.79
N GLY A 37 -0.56 11.11 -3.76
CA GLY A 37 -1.27 10.70 -4.96
C GLY A 37 -2.33 9.65 -4.67
N PHE A 38 -2.74 8.94 -5.71
CA PHE A 38 -3.72 7.86 -5.62
C PHE A 38 -3.39 6.69 -6.57
N PHE A 39 -3.99 5.53 -6.31
CA PHE A 39 -4.16 4.48 -7.33
C PHE A 39 -5.64 4.15 -7.48
N ASN A 40 -6.00 3.45 -8.56
CA ASN A 40 -7.39 3.07 -8.80
C ASN A 40 -7.79 1.86 -7.96
N GLY A 41 -8.71 2.10 -7.02
CA GLY A 41 -9.10 1.11 -6.03
C GLY A 41 -10.21 1.59 -5.11
N GLU A 42 -10.76 0.65 -4.37
CA GLU A 42 -11.77 0.89 -3.35
C GLU A 42 -11.17 0.63 -1.97
N LEU A 43 -11.51 1.48 -1.00
CA LEU A 43 -11.01 1.41 0.37
C LEU A 43 -12.14 0.96 1.31
N TYR A 44 -11.81 0.05 2.23
CA TYR A 44 -12.76 -0.51 3.19
C TYR A 44 -12.21 -0.45 4.62
N GLU A 45 -13.10 -0.29 5.59
CA GLU A 45 -12.81 -0.51 7.00
C GLU A 45 -12.92 -2.01 7.30
N VAL A 46 -11.84 -2.62 7.78
CA VAL A 46 -11.77 -4.06 8.04
C VAL A 46 -12.09 -4.37 9.50
N ALA A 47 -11.26 -3.89 10.42
CA ALA A 47 -11.39 -4.14 11.86
C ALA A 47 -10.58 -3.12 12.70
N GLY A 48 -10.61 -1.84 12.32
CA GLY A 48 -9.76 -0.78 12.87
C GLY A 48 -8.51 -0.52 12.05
N TYR A 49 -8.51 -0.96 10.79
CA TYR A 49 -7.43 -0.76 9.81
C TYR A 49 -8.01 -0.84 8.39
N PRO A 50 -7.37 -0.18 7.41
CA PRO A 50 -7.89 -0.10 6.06
C PRO A 50 -7.51 -1.31 5.21
N GLY A 51 -8.43 -1.75 4.38
CA GLY A 51 -8.17 -2.71 3.30
C GLY A 51 -8.50 -2.09 1.95
N ALA A 52 -7.50 -1.93 1.08
CA ALA A 52 -7.75 -1.52 -0.30
C ALA A 52 -7.82 -2.71 -1.24
N ILE A 53 -8.71 -2.66 -2.22
CA ILE A 53 -8.76 -3.57 -3.37
C ILE A 53 -8.59 -2.79 -4.68
N LEU A 54 -8.12 -3.46 -5.73
CA LEU A 54 -7.99 -2.85 -7.05
C LEU A 54 -9.38 -2.66 -7.70
N SER A 55 -9.56 -1.54 -8.40
CA SER A 55 -10.77 -1.26 -9.18
C SER A 55 -10.37 -0.82 -10.59
N GLU A 56 -11.13 -1.28 -11.58
CA GLU A 56 -10.98 -0.85 -12.97
C GLU A 56 -11.68 0.50 -13.24
N LYS A 57 -12.51 0.98 -12.30
CA LYS A 57 -13.23 2.24 -12.46
C LYS A 57 -12.28 3.42 -12.17
N PRO A 58 -12.08 4.34 -13.11
CA PRO A 58 -11.19 5.50 -12.91
C PRO A 58 -11.63 6.45 -11.78
N THR A 59 -12.92 6.39 -11.41
CA THR A 59 -13.51 7.18 -10.32
C THR A 59 -13.21 6.63 -8.94
N ASP A 60 -12.92 5.33 -8.82
CA ASP A 60 -12.52 4.73 -7.55
C ASP A 60 -11.04 5.04 -7.32
N LYS A 61 -10.76 5.78 -6.26
CA LYS A 61 -9.41 6.25 -5.92
C LYS A 61 -9.11 5.95 -4.47
N VAL A 62 -7.94 5.36 -4.24
CA VAL A 62 -7.35 5.23 -2.90
C VAL A 62 -6.20 6.22 -2.80
N TYR A 63 -6.34 7.20 -1.91
CA TYR A 63 -5.37 8.25 -1.68
C TYR A 63 -4.31 7.80 -0.68
N GLY A 64 -3.10 8.30 -0.86
CA GLY A 64 -1.96 7.90 -0.04
C GLY A 64 -0.70 8.67 -0.39
N SER A 65 0.44 8.04 -0.16
CA SER A 65 1.75 8.63 -0.37
C SER A 65 2.72 7.62 -0.94
N VAL A 66 3.55 8.09 -1.87
CA VAL A 66 4.65 7.33 -2.45
C VAL A 66 5.92 7.58 -1.64
N TYR A 67 6.61 6.50 -1.31
CA TYR A 67 7.90 6.50 -0.66
C TYR A 67 8.92 5.77 -1.53
N LYS A 68 10.15 6.28 -1.58
CA LYS A 68 11.30 5.58 -2.15
C LYS A 68 12.01 4.84 -1.03
N VAL A 69 12.00 3.51 -1.06
CA VAL A 69 12.72 2.67 -0.09
C VAL A 69 14.22 2.67 -0.40
N LEU A 70 15.04 2.80 0.64
CA LEU A 70 16.49 2.89 0.51
C LEU A 70 17.14 1.51 0.33
N ASP A 71 16.72 0.55 1.14
CA ASP A 71 17.06 -0.87 1.01
C ASP A 71 15.79 -1.67 0.76
N ALA A 72 15.54 -1.97 -0.51
CA ALA A 72 14.34 -2.69 -0.91
C ALA A 72 14.26 -4.07 -0.27
N ASP A 73 15.35 -4.84 -0.22
CA ASP A 73 15.32 -6.22 0.25
C ASP A 73 15.07 -6.26 1.78
N LEU A 74 15.67 -5.35 2.55
CA LEU A 74 15.41 -5.19 3.98
C LEU A 74 13.96 -4.74 4.25
N VAL A 75 13.54 -3.64 3.63
CA VAL A 75 12.24 -3.01 3.93
C VAL A 75 11.10 -3.93 3.54
N PHE A 76 11.16 -4.51 2.35
CA PHE A 76 10.10 -5.40 1.85
C PHE A 76 9.98 -6.68 2.65
N LYS A 77 11.10 -7.25 3.14
CA LYS A 77 11.06 -8.40 4.04
C LYS A 77 10.42 -8.05 5.39
N ALA A 78 10.74 -6.89 5.95
CA ALA A 78 10.16 -6.43 7.22
C ALA A 78 8.65 -6.18 7.08
N LEU A 79 8.22 -5.50 6.02
CA LEU A 79 6.82 -5.22 5.74
C LEU A 79 6.03 -6.50 5.43
N ASP A 80 6.58 -7.44 4.66
CA ASP A 80 5.94 -8.74 4.42
C ASP A 80 5.71 -9.50 5.72
N THR A 81 6.69 -9.48 6.62
CA THR A 81 6.55 -10.11 7.95
C THR A 81 5.46 -9.43 8.78
N TYR A 82 5.41 -8.09 8.77
CA TYR A 82 4.44 -7.31 9.53
C TYR A 82 3.00 -7.50 9.04
N GLU A 83 2.81 -7.53 7.72
CA GLU A 83 1.50 -7.73 7.07
C GLU A 83 1.06 -9.20 7.04
N GLY A 84 1.88 -10.10 7.61
CA GLY A 84 1.60 -11.53 7.69
C GLY A 84 1.61 -12.24 6.33
N ILE A 85 2.48 -11.81 5.41
CA ILE A 85 2.66 -12.45 4.11
C ILE A 85 3.55 -13.69 4.27
N ASP A 86 2.98 -14.88 4.07
CA ASP A 86 3.73 -16.13 4.00
C ASP A 86 3.94 -16.56 2.54
N VAL A 87 5.20 -16.59 2.12
CA VAL A 87 5.61 -17.04 0.78
C VAL A 87 5.18 -18.49 0.47
N ASN A 88 4.93 -19.30 1.50
CA ASN A 88 4.52 -20.69 1.36
C ASN A 88 2.99 -20.85 1.28
N ALA A 89 2.20 -19.83 1.65
CA ALA A 89 0.74 -19.90 1.65
C ALA A 89 0.06 -18.56 1.27
N PRO A 90 0.42 -17.94 0.12
CA PRO A 90 0.00 -16.58 -0.22
C PRO A 90 -1.51 -16.40 -0.43
N GLU A 91 -2.29 -17.48 -0.55
CA GLU A 91 -3.76 -17.40 -0.62
C GLU A 91 -4.42 -17.22 0.76
N LEU A 92 -3.71 -17.55 1.83
CA LEU A 92 -4.15 -17.39 3.21
C LEU A 92 -3.75 -16.03 3.79
N ASP A 93 -2.93 -15.26 3.08
CA ASP A 93 -2.49 -13.95 3.55
C ASP A 93 -3.64 -12.94 3.54
N LEU A 94 -3.67 -12.11 4.59
CA LEU A 94 -4.62 -11.01 4.72
C LEU A 94 -4.39 -9.94 3.65
N TYR A 95 -3.12 -9.70 3.32
CA TYR A 95 -2.67 -8.77 2.30
C TYR A 95 -1.77 -9.47 1.27
N LYS A 96 -1.72 -8.91 0.06
CA LYS A 96 -0.79 -9.30 -0.99
C LYS A 96 0.00 -8.09 -1.46
N ARG A 97 1.31 -8.23 -1.58
CA ARG A 97 2.14 -7.19 -2.20
C ARG A 97 2.05 -7.26 -3.73
N LEU A 98 1.43 -6.25 -4.34
CA LEU A 98 1.24 -6.13 -5.78
C LEU A 98 1.90 -4.87 -6.32
N LYS A 99 2.20 -4.84 -7.62
CA LYS A 99 2.63 -3.60 -8.28
C LYS A 99 1.43 -2.88 -8.86
N VAL A 100 1.30 -1.59 -8.56
CA VAL A 100 0.27 -0.70 -9.12
C VAL A 100 0.89 0.55 -9.71
N LYS A 101 0.17 1.16 -10.65
CA LYS A 101 0.48 2.49 -11.14
C LYS A 101 -0.13 3.52 -10.18
N ALA A 102 0.72 4.29 -9.53
CA ALA A 102 0.32 5.45 -8.73
C ALA A 102 0.29 6.69 -9.61
N TYR A 103 -0.75 7.51 -9.47
CA TYR A 103 -0.90 8.83 -10.08
C TYR A 103 -0.60 9.87 -9.01
N MET A 104 0.45 10.67 -9.23
CA MET A 104 0.93 11.67 -8.28
C MET A 104 0.22 13.00 -8.51
N ASP A 105 0.15 13.83 -7.47
CA ASP A 105 -0.56 15.13 -7.53
C ASP A 105 0.05 16.09 -8.59
N SER A 106 1.34 15.93 -8.89
CA SER A 106 2.07 16.58 -9.98
C SER A 106 1.60 16.21 -11.39
N GLY A 107 0.72 15.22 -11.53
CA GLY A 107 0.23 14.71 -12.82
C GLY A 107 1.13 13.62 -13.42
N LEU A 108 2.26 13.31 -12.79
CA LEU A 108 3.12 12.19 -13.16
C LEU A 108 2.55 10.85 -12.67
N SER A 109 3.07 9.75 -13.20
CA SER A 109 2.71 8.42 -12.72
C SER A 109 3.92 7.51 -12.56
N LEU A 110 3.85 6.60 -11.60
CA LEU A 110 4.98 5.76 -11.20
C LEU A 110 4.53 4.35 -10.85
N GLN A 111 5.32 3.34 -11.22
CA GLN A 111 5.07 1.96 -10.79
C GLN A 111 5.56 1.78 -9.35
N THR A 112 4.66 1.39 -8.46
CA THR A 112 4.92 1.24 -7.02
C THR A 112 4.47 -0.13 -6.53
N TRP A 113 5.09 -0.62 -5.48
CA TRP A 113 4.54 -1.72 -4.68
C TRP A 113 3.45 -1.19 -3.76
N VAL A 114 2.46 -2.01 -3.45
CA VAL A 114 1.38 -1.71 -2.50
C VAL A 114 0.89 -3.01 -1.88
N TYR A 115 0.43 -2.95 -0.63
CA TYR A 115 -0.19 -4.07 0.07
C TYR A 115 -1.71 -4.02 -0.14
N ILE A 116 -2.26 -4.97 -0.89
CA ILE A 116 -3.68 -5.04 -1.27
C ILE A 116 -4.39 -6.09 -0.42
N TYR A 117 -5.54 -5.74 0.12
CA TYR A 117 -6.36 -6.64 0.93
C TYR A 117 -6.84 -7.83 0.08
N ASN A 118 -6.75 -9.04 0.63
CA ASN A 118 -6.95 -10.30 -0.09
C ASN A 118 -8.07 -11.17 0.52
N ARG A 119 -8.96 -10.59 1.32
CA ARG A 119 -10.12 -11.31 1.90
C ARG A 119 -11.45 -10.74 1.38
N PRO A 120 -12.57 -11.47 1.56
CA PRO A 120 -13.88 -10.97 1.13
C PRO A 120 -14.23 -9.62 1.76
N ILE A 121 -14.83 -8.75 0.94
CA ILE A 121 -15.25 -7.40 1.33
C ILE A 121 -16.77 -7.27 1.55
N THR A 122 -17.54 -8.35 1.37
CA THR A 122 -19.01 -8.34 1.29
C THR A 122 -19.69 -7.73 2.53
N SER A 123 -19.07 -7.84 3.70
CA SER A 123 -19.58 -7.31 4.97
C SER A 123 -18.82 -6.06 5.46
N LEU A 124 -17.89 -5.52 4.65
CA LEU A 124 -17.06 -4.40 5.07
C LEU A 124 -17.67 -3.06 4.65
N GLN A 125 -17.48 -2.05 5.48
CA GLN A 125 -17.93 -0.69 5.18
C GLN A 125 -16.95 -0.04 4.19
N LYS A 126 -17.44 0.38 3.03
CA LYS A 126 -16.65 1.18 2.08
C LYS A 126 -16.36 2.55 2.67
N ILE A 127 -15.11 2.99 2.59
CA ILE A 127 -14.67 4.34 2.92
C ILE A 127 -14.75 5.17 1.64
N SER A 128 -15.89 5.82 1.42
CA SER A 128 -16.20 6.52 0.17
C SER A 128 -15.26 7.69 -0.16
N SER A 129 -14.56 8.24 0.84
CA SER A 129 -13.54 9.28 0.62
C SER A 129 -12.29 8.74 -0.09
N GLY A 130 -12.03 7.43 0.01
CA GLY A 130 -10.80 6.83 -0.48
C GLY A 130 -9.54 7.20 0.32
N SER A 131 -9.66 7.97 1.40
CA SER A 131 -8.57 8.36 2.31
C SER A 131 -8.82 7.77 3.68
N TYR A 132 -7.78 7.17 4.28
CA TYR A 132 -7.82 6.69 5.66
C TYR A 132 -7.33 7.74 6.68
N LEU A 133 -6.80 8.86 6.21
CA LEU A 133 -6.48 10.06 6.98
C LEU A 133 -7.56 11.12 6.81
#